data_AF-B5X9Q6-F1
#
_entry.id   AF-B5X9Q6-F1
#
_cell.length_a   1.000
_cell.length_b   1.000
_cell.length_c   1.000
_cell.angle_alpha   90.00
_cell.angle_beta   90.00
_cell.angle_gamma   90.00
#
_symmetry.space_group_name_H-M   'P 1'
#
loop_
_entity.id
_entity.type
_entity.pdbx_description
1 polymer ?
#
loop_
_entity_poly.entity_id
_entity_poly.type
_entity_poly.pdbx_seq_one_letter_code
_entity_poly.pdbx_strand_id
1 'polypeptide(L)'
;MPATRALSFVGKRAISTSICVRGGHGVAKVDDYALPAYFDRRENPLPDVQFVTELSAVQKSLKEKEKGSWATLSNEEKIALYRISFKQSFAEMNEGTKEWKSVIAGMFFFIGMLDMRINPVEGFSAKWDYENKEWKK
;
A
#
# COMPACT_ATOMS: atom_id res chain seq x y z
N MET A 1 7.78 -36.19 76.87
CA MET A 1 6.45 -35.65 77.22
C MET A 1 6.37 -34.22 76.72
N PRO A 2 5.19 -33.68 76.37
CA PRO A 2 4.44 -33.84 75.12
C PRO A 2 4.27 -32.44 74.45
N ALA A 3 3.87 -32.25 73.20
CA ALA A 3 2.49 -32.16 72.67
C ALA A 3 2.58 -31.10 71.54
N THR A 4 2.32 -31.44 70.28
CA THR A 4 1.02 -31.37 69.59
C THR A 4 0.67 -29.98 69.02
N ARG A 5 0.43 -30.00 67.70
CA ARG A 5 -0.22 -29.02 66.79
C ARG A 5 -1.27 -28.08 67.40
N ALA A 6 -1.39 -26.89 66.82
CA ALA A 6 -2.69 -26.32 66.42
C ALA A 6 -2.57 -25.34 65.24
N LEU A 7 -3.44 -25.53 64.24
CA LEU A 7 -3.70 -24.63 63.11
C LEU A 7 -4.50 -23.39 63.56
N SER A 8 -4.35 -22.26 62.87
CA SER A 8 -5.50 -21.44 62.51
C SER A 8 -5.21 -20.59 61.27
N PHE A 9 -5.93 -20.89 60.19
CA PHE A 9 -6.04 -20.13 58.96
C PHE A 9 -6.43 -18.67 59.25
N VAL A 10 -5.61 -17.70 58.85
CA VAL A 10 -6.09 -16.33 58.60
C VAL A 10 -6.32 -16.18 57.11
N GLY A 11 -7.58 -15.90 56.79
CA GLY A 11 -8.19 -16.08 55.49
C GLY A 11 -7.55 -15.23 54.38
N LYS A 12 -7.28 -15.92 53.28
CA LYS A 12 -7.18 -15.32 51.94
C LYS A 12 -8.51 -14.63 51.63
N ARG A 13 -8.56 -13.30 51.72
CA ARG A 13 -9.49 -12.50 50.93
C ARG A 13 -8.72 -11.91 49.77
N ALA A 14 -8.46 -12.75 48.76
CA ALA A 14 -8.19 -12.23 47.43
C ALA A 14 -9.51 -11.60 46.98
N ILE A 15 -9.55 -10.27 46.88
CA ILE A 15 -10.61 -9.59 46.15
C ILE A 15 -10.40 -9.99 44.69
N SER A 16 -11.03 -11.09 44.29
CA SER A 16 -11.15 -11.49 42.90
C SER A 16 -12.02 -10.44 42.23
N THR A 17 -11.39 -9.42 41.65
CA THR A 17 -12.03 -8.57 40.64
C THR A 17 -12.19 -9.41 39.38
N SER A 18 -13.10 -10.39 39.41
CA SER A 18 -13.61 -10.99 38.18
C SER A 18 -14.53 -9.95 37.55
N ILE A 19 -13.93 -8.97 36.87
CA ILE A 19 -14.65 -8.18 35.89
C ILE A 19 -14.92 -9.14 34.74
N CYS A 20 -16.06 -9.83 34.80
CA CYS A 20 -16.64 -10.41 33.60
C CYS A 20 -17.13 -9.23 32.75
N VAL A 21 -16.28 -8.74 31.84
CA VAL A 21 -16.76 -7.93 30.73
C VAL A 21 -17.56 -8.86 29.82
N ARG A 22 -18.86 -9.02 30.11
CA ARG A 22 -19.84 -9.42 29.10
C ARG A 22 -20.04 -8.22 28.19
N GLY A 23 -19.13 -8.07 27.24
CA GLY A 23 -19.20 -7.08 26.18
C GLY A 23 -19.09 -7.78 24.85
N GLY A 24 -20.17 -8.46 24.43
CA GLY A 24 -20.36 -8.89 23.05
C GLY A 24 -20.68 -7.68 22.17
N HIS A 25 -19.76 -6.73 22.09
CA HIS A 25 -19.76 -5.72 21.03
C HIS A 25 -18.48 -5.95 20.25
N GLY A 26 -18.64 -6.50 19.05
CA GLY A 26 -17.52 -6.78 18.14
C GLY A 26 -16.63 -5.55 18.04
N VAL A 27 -15.32 -5.75 18.15
CA VAL A 27 -14.32 -4.72 17.88
C VAL A 27 -14.60 -4.18 16.47
N ALA A 28 -14.86 -2.88 16.38
CA ALA A 28 -15.01 -2.22 15.08
C ALA A 28 -13.75 -2.51 14.26
N LYS A 29 -13.94 -3.10 13.08
CA LYS A 29 -12.82 -3.34 12.18
C LYS A 29 -12.28 -1.99 11.74
N VAL A 30 -10.97 -1.80 11.86
CA VAL A 30 -10.28 -0.65 11.27
C VAL A 30 -10.24 -0.90 9.77
N ASP A 31 -10.67 0.09 8.99
CA ASP A 31 -10.63 0.01 7.54
C ASP A 31 -9.18 0.10 7.03
N ASP A 32 -8.87 -0.57 5.93
CA ASP A 32 -7.50 -0.67 5.41
C ASP A 32 -6.90 0.67 5.00
N TYR A 33 -7.71 1.68 4.65
CA TYR A 33 -7.21 3.03 4.33
C TYR A 33 -6.65 3.77 5.55
N ALA A 34 -7.02 3.34 6.77
CA ALA A 34 -6.51 3.91 8.01
C ALA A 34 -5.20 3.23 8.46
N LEU A 35 -4.80 2.14 7.80
CA LEU A 35 -3.56 1.43 8.05
C LEU A 35 -2.43 1.93 7.13
N PRO A 36 -1.15 1.80 7.53
CA PRO A 36 -0.03 2.12 6.66
C PRO A 36 -0.08 1.28 5.37
N ALA A 37 0.05 1.95 4.21
CA ALA A 37 -0.01 1.32 2.91
C ALA A 37 1.34 1.39 2.18
N TYR A 38 1.61 0.37 1.36
CA TYR A 38 2.83 0.28 0.56
C TYR A 38 2.78 1.24 -0.63
N PHE A 39 3.85 2.01 -0.84
CA PHE A 39 4.05 2.83 -2.03
C PHE A 39 5.51 2.79 -2.47
N ASP A 40 5.76 2.53 -3.76
CA ASP A 40 7.07 2.75 -4.37
C ASP A 40 7.29 4.27 -4.54
N ARG A 41 8.18 4.84 -3.73
CA ARG A 41 8.50 6.27 -3.75
C ARG A 41 10.00 6.48 -3.70
N ARG A 42 10.52 7.38 -4.53
CA ARG A 42 11.97 7.66 -4.61
C ARG A 42 12.48 8.36 -3.35
N GLU A 43 11.65 9.24 -2.81
CA GLU A 43 11.89 10.03 -1.61
C GLU A 43 11.75 9.21 -0.33
N ASN A 44 11.00 8.09 -0.38
CA ASN A 44 10.87 7.15 0.72
C ASN A 44 11.32 5.74 0.29
N PRO A 45 12.64 5.49 0.20
CA PRO A 45 13.18 4.21 -0.27
C PRO A 45 12.82 3.01 0.62
N LEU A 46 12.43 3.26 1.88
CA LEU A 46 12.10 2.25 2.88
C LEU A 46 10.67 2.48 3.39
N PRO A 47 9.65 1.94 2.72
CA PRO A 47 8.26 2.09 3.12
C PRO A 47 7.98 1.38 4.46
N ASP A 48 6.98 1.87 5.20
CA ASP A 48 6.65 1.40 6.55
C ASP A 48 6.15 -0.05 6.59
N VAL A 49 5.60 -0.52 5.46
CA VAL A 49 5.10 -1.88 5.27
C VAL A 49 5.82 -2.52 4.08
N GLN A 50 5.90 -3.85 4.07
CA GLN A 50 6.44 -4.61 2.94
C GLN A 50 5.38 -4.75 1.83
N PHE A 51 5.84 -4.96 0.60
CA PHE A 51 4.93 -5.17 -0.53
C PHE A 51 4.06 -6.43 -0.35
N VAL A 52 4.67 -7.55 0.04
CA VAL A 52 3.96 -8.81 0.32
C VAL A 52 3.75 -8.95 1.83
N THR A 53 2.50 -8.82 2.26
CA THR A 53 2.10 -8.95 3.68
C THR A 53 1.84 -10.40 4.07
N GLU A 54 1.16 -11.17 3.21
CA GLU A 54 0.82 -12.57 3.45
C GLU A 54 1.78 -13.51 2.70
N LEU A 55 2.67 -14.15 3.47
CA LEU A 55 3.71 -15.02 2.91
C LEU A 55 3.18 -16.44 2.67
N SER A 56 3.50 -17.00 1.50
CA SER A 56 3.33 -18.43 1.20
C SER A 56 4.29 -19.30 2.01
N ALA A 57 4.05 -20.61 2.08
CA ALA A 57 4.92 -21.53 2.81
C ALA A 57 6.39 -21.50 2.32
N VAL A 58 6.59 -21.36 1.01
CA VAL A 58 7.92 -21.25 0.38
C VAL A 58 8.57 -19.91 0.73
N GLN A 59 7.81 -18.82 0.73
CA GLN A 59 8.34 -17.52 1.13
C GLN A 59 8.69 -17.49 2.61
N LYS A 60 7.91 -18.14 3.47
CA LYS A 60 8.22 -18.28 4.90
C LYS A 60 9.54 -19.02 5.12
N SER A 61 9.77 -20.15 4.46
CA SER A 61 11.04 -20.87 4.59
C SER A 61 12.23 -20.05 4.05
N LEU A 62 12.02 -19.26 3.00
CA LEU A 62 13.02 -18.33 2.49
C LEU A 62 13.33 -17.19 3.49
N LYS A 63 12.32 -16.64 4.17
CA LYS A 63 12.52 -15.63 5.24
C LYS A 63 13.22 -16.22 6.46
N GLU A 64 13.05 -17.52 6.75
CA GLU A 64 13.87 -18.19 7.77
C GLU A 64 15.33 -18.34 7.32
N LYS A 65 15.57 -18.68 6.04
CA LYS A 65 16.92 -18.75 5.46
C LYS A 65 17.62 -17.38 5.43
N GLU A 66 16.87 -16.30 5.24
CA GLU A 66 17.36 -14.91 5.26
C GLU A 66 18.04 -14.52 6.58
N LYS A 67 17.63 -15.13 7.71
CA LYS A 67 18.24 -14.89 9.03
C LYS A 67 19.66 -15.44 9.14
N GLY A 68 20.05 -16.36 8.24
CA GLY A 68 21.39 -16.95 8.16
C GLY A 68 22.36 -16.13 7.31
N SER A 69 23.45 -16.76 6.87
CA SER A 69 24.47 -16.10 6.04
C SER A 69 24.00 -15.89 4.59
N TRP A 70 24.05 -14.64 4.12
CA TRP A 70 23.66 -14.26 2.75
C TRP A 70 24.67 -14.71 1.69
N ALA A 71 25.86 -15.17 2.09
CA ALA A 71 26.81 -15.80 1.19
C ALA A 71 26.30 -17.17 0.66
N THR A 72 25.40 -17.81 1.41
CA THR A 72 24.78 -19.10 1.01
C THR A 72 23.50 -18.95 0.20
N LEU A 73 23.01 -17.72 0.02
CA LEU A 73 21.83 -17.43 -0.78
C LEU A 73 22.19 -17.36 -2.26
N SER A 74 21.39 -18.01 -3.09
CA SER A 74 21.48 -17.87 -4.55
C SER A 74 21.05 -16.46 -4.98
N ASN A 75 21.41 -16.06 -6.20
CA ASN A 75 20.98 -14.76 -6.73
C ASN A 75 19.46 -14.68 -6.89
N GLU A 76 18.81 -15.79 -7.26
CA GLU A 76 17.35 -15.88 -7.37
C GLU A 76 16.66 -15.71 -6.01
N GLU A 77 17.22 -16.31 -4.95
CA GLU A 77 16.71 -16.15 -3.59
C GLU A 77 16.81 -14.70 -3.10
N LYS A 78 17.89 -14.00 -3.44
CA LYS A 78 18.05 -12.57 -3.15
C LYS A 78 17.03 -11.73 -3.91
N ILE A 79 16.79 -12.02 -5.20
CA ILE A 79 15.76 -11.35 -6.00
C ILE A 79 14.36 -11.64 -5.44
N ALA A 80 14.10 -12.87 -5.00
CA ALA A 80 12.82 -13.23 -4.39
C ALA A 80 12.59 -12.49 -3.07
N LEU A 81 13.60 -12.37 -2.21
CA LEU A 81 13.54 -11.55 -0.99
C LEU A 81 13.30 -10.06 -1.31
N TYR A 82 13.93 -9.56 -2.37
CA TYR A 82 13.69 -8.21 -2.86
C TYR A 82 12.24 -8.02 -3.28
N ARG A 83 11.66 -8.93 -4.08
CA ARG A 83 10.27 -8.85 -4.55
C ARG A 83 9.22 -9.13 -3.47
N ILE A 84 9.60 -9.74 -2.35
CA ILE A 84 8.75 -9.82 -1.14
C ILE A 84 8.67 -8.44 -0.47
N SER A 85 9.81 -7.75 -0.37
CA SER A 85 9.90 -6.49 0.35
C SER A 85 9.43 -5.30 -0.48
N PHE A 86 9.76 -5.30 -1.78
CA PHE A 86 9.53 -4.20 -2.71
C PHE A 86 8.84 -4.65 -3.99
N LYS A 87 7.95 -3.81 -4.52
CA LYS A 87 7.28 -4.08 -5.80
C LYS A 87 8.17 -3.72 -6.97
N GLN A 88 8.66 -2.48 -7.02
CA GLN A 88 9.48 -1.97 -8.12
C GLN A 88 10.92 -1.69 -7.68
N SER A 89 11.85 -1.89 -8.60
CA SER A 89 13.21 -1.37 -8.45
C SER A 89 13.28 0.12 -8.74
N PHE A 90 14.34 0.78 -8.24
CA PHE A 90 14.61 2.17 -8.61
C PHE A 90 14.75 2.36 -10.12
N ALA A 91 15.24 1.37 -10.86
CA ALA A 91 15.32 1.44 -12.31
C ALA A 91 13.92 1.43 -12.94
N GLU A 92 13.04 0.52 -12.48
CA GLU A 92 11.65 0.41 -12.96
C GLU A 92 10.82 1.65 -12.61
N MET A 93 10.96 2.18 -11.39
CA MET A 93 10.27 3.39 -10.94
C MET A 93 10.76 4.66 -11.67
N ASN A 94 12.01 4.66 -12.11
CA ASN A 94 12.59 5.78 -12.87
C ASN A 94 12.45 5.62 -14.38
N GLU A 95 11.82 4.56 -14.86
CA GLU A 95 11.61 4.36 -16.29
C GLU A 95 10.65 5.43 -16.82
N GLY A 96 11.12 6.22 -17.78
CA GLY A 96 10.31 7.27 -18.41
C GLY A 96 9.21 6.68 -19.29
N THR A 97 8.00 7.23 -19.22
CA THR A 97 6.90 6.81 -20.08
C THR A 97 6.89 7.56 -21.41
N LYS A 98 6.30 6.96 -22.45
CA LYS A 98 6.14 7.59 -23.78
C LYS A 98 4.81 8.37 -23.91
N GLU A 99 4.08 8.54 -22.80
CA GLU A 99 2.77 9.20 -22.78
C GLU A 99 2.79 10.63 -23.33
N TRP A 100 3.91 11.34 -23.16
CA TRP A 100 4.09 12.68 -23.71
C TRP A 100 3.84 12.74 -25.22
N LYS A 101 4.14 11.66 -25.95
CA LYS A 101 3.89 11.57 -27.39
C LYS A 101 2.39 11.54 -27.68
N SER A 102 1.63 10.76 -26.92
CA SER A 102 0.18 10.67 -27.03
C SER A 102 -0.48 12.00 -26.66
N VAL A 103 0.00 12.67 -25.60
CA VAL A 103 -0.47 14.00 -25.19
C VAL A 103 -0.25 15.03 -26.30
N ILE A 104 0.97 15.10 -26.84
CA ILE A 104 1.30 16.03 -27.92
C ILE A 104 0.49 15.71 -29.19
N ALA A 105 0.37 14.44 -29.56
CA ALA A 105 -0.41 14.02 -30.72
C ALA A 105 -1.89 14.41 -30.59
N GLY A 106 -2.50 14.15 -29.42
CA GLY A 106 -3.89 14.52 -29.14
C GLY A 106 -4.11 16.03 -29.21
N MET A 107 -3.20 16.82 -28.62
CA MET A 107 -3.26 18.29 -28.66
C MET A 107 -3.24 18.81 -30.10
N PHE A 108 -2.28 18.37 -30.93
CA PHE A 108 -2.19 18.81 -32.32
C PHE A 108 -3.35 18.31 -33.17
N PHE A 109 -3.87 17.11 -32.89
CA PHE A 109 -5.06 16.60 -33.56
C PHE A 109 -6.25 17.56 -33.35
N PHE A 110 -6.57 17.94 -32.11
CA PHE A 110 -7.69 18.85 -31.85
C PHE A 110 -7.45 20.28 -32.33
N ILE A 111 -6.21 20.79 -32.26
CA ILE A 111 -5.87 22.09 -32.84
C ILE A 111 -6.09 22.06 -34.36
N GLY A 112 -5.62 21.01 -35.05
CA GLY A 112 -5.82 20.83 -36.49
C GLY A 112 -7.29 20.73 -36.87
N MET A 113 -8.11 20.02 -36.07
CA MET A 113 -9.56 19.96 -36.29
C MET A 113 -10.23 21.34 -36.21
N LEU A 114 -9.81 22.18 -35.26
CA LEU A 114 -10.31 23.54 -35.14
C LEU A 114 -9.89 24.41 -36.33
N ASP A 115 -8.63 24.30 -36.76
CA ASP A 115 -8.10 25.07 -37.89
C ASP A 115 -8.79 24.71 -39.21
N MET A 116 -9.04 23.42 -39.42
CA MET A 116 -9.80 22.90 -40.57
C MET A 116 -11.32 23.19 -40.50
N ARG A 117 -11.82 23.85 -39.45
CA ARG A 117 -13.24 24.19 -39.25
C ARG A 117 -14.17 22.97 -39.34
N ILE A 118 -13.77 21.83 -38.79
CA ILE A 118 -14.56 20.59 -38.89
C ILE A 118 -15.92 20.76 -38.17
N ASN A 119 -17.02 20.51 -38.90
CA ASN A 119 -18.42 20.69 -38.45
C ASN A 119 -18.69 22.09 -37.86
N PRO A 120 -18.65 23.16 -38.68
CA PRO A 120 -18.62 24.54 -38.18
C PRO A 120 -19.99 25.13 -37.82
N VAL A 121 -21.10 24.46 -38.14
CA VAL A 121 -22.46 24.99 -37.89
C VAL A 121 -22.98 24.55 -36.52
N GLU A 122 -22.94 23.25 -36.22
CA GLU A 122 -23.48 22.68 -34.97
C GLU A 122 -22.45 21.87 -34.16
N GLY A 123 -21.28 21.61 -34.75
CA GLY A 123 -20.30 20.68 -34.21
C GLY A 123 -19.24 21.32 -33.33
N PHE A 124 -18.15 20.58 -33.15
CA PHE A 124 -17.02 20.95 -32.27
C PHE A 124 -16.47 22.35 -32.58
N SER A 125 -16.20 22.64 -33.86
CA SER A 125 -15.65 23.94 -34.29
C SER A 125 -16.63 25.09 -34.12
N ALA A 126 -17.95 24.84 -34.14
CA ALA A 126 -18.97 25.89 -33.96
C ALA A 126 -18.91 26.53 -32.56
N LYS A 127 -18.44 25.76 -31.56
CA LYS A 127 -18.35 26.16 -30.16
C LYS A 127 -17.06 26.93 -29.83
N TRP A 128 -16.12 27.05 -30.76
CA TRP A 128 -14.89 27.82 -30.59
C TRP A 128 -15.06 29.24 -31.14
N ASP A 129 -14.64 30.24 -30.38
CA ASP A 129 -14.49 31.63 -30.83
C ASP A 129 -13.07 31.82 -31.38
N TYR A 130 -12.98 32.05 -32.69
CA TYR A 130 -11.71 32.17 -33.40
C TYR A 130 -11.08 33.56 -33.29
N GLU A 131 -11.85 34.59 -32.96
CA GLU A 131 -11.34 35.95 -32.79
C GLU A 131 -10.68 36.07 -31.42
N ASN A 132 -11.37 35.62 -30.38
CA ASN A 132 -10.92 35.71 -29.00
C ASN A 132 -10.11 34.50 -28.52
N LYS A 133 -10.05 33.43 -29.34
CA LYS A 133 -9.34 32.16 -29.05
C LYS A 133 -9.80 31.51 -27.75
N GLU A 134 -11.12 31.41 -27.57
CA GLU A 134 -11.72 30.79 -26.39
C GLU A 134 -12.95 29.94 -26.74
N TRP A 135 -13.36 29.08 -25.81
CA TRP A 135 -14.62 28.34 -25.94
C TRP A 135 -15.80 29.25 -25.64
N LYS A 136 -16.81 29.23 -26.51
CA LYS A 136 -18.08 29.92 -26.28
C LYS A 136 -18.76 29.34 -25.04
N LYS A 137 -19.28 30.22 -24.19
CA LYS A 137 -20.04 29.87 -22.98
C LYS A 137 -21.43 29.35 -23.30
#